data_AF-A0A948UZ92-F1
#
_entry.id   AF-A0A948UZ92-F1
#
_cell.length_a   1.000
_cell.length_b   1.000
_cell.length_c   1.000
_cell.angle_alpha   90.00
_cell.angle_beta   90.00
_cell.angle_gamma   90.00
#
_symmetry.space_group_name_H-M   'P 1'
#
loop_
_entity.id
_entity.type
_entity.pdbx_description
1 polymer ?
#
loop_
_entity_poly.entity_id
_entity_poly.type
_entity_poly.pdbx_seq_one_letter_code
_entity_poly.pdbx_strand_id
1 'polypeptide(L)'
;FWWEWAHRLLGRAIGAVFALPFVVFLLLRQLPRRLVVRCAVLLGLGGLQGLIGWWMVSSGLSERVDVAPERLAVHLGLALLIFMGLIWTGLEAWNGESHSRSPADWSRGAAVLLGAVFVQCLLGGLVAGAKAGFVYTDWPLMNGALLPPVEWSRGGLAFLHDQALVQFNHRLWAYGLLIGGTAYAVQAWRWRLAEGLGASAFVVAAALWLQALLGIATLVNATPLWLGALHQAGAALVLATATVNLWLVRRSQARLFTSGPRSRGL
;
A
#
# COMPACT_ATOMS: atom_id res chain seq x y z
N PHE A 1 -17.54 -17.18 9.49
CA PHE A 1 -16.92 -18.25 10.29
C PHE A 1 -15.54 -18.70 9.77
N TRP A 2 -15.43 -19.58 8.77
CA TRP A 2 -14.12 -20.17 8.37
C TRP A 2 -13.06 -19.14 7.98
N TRP A 3 -13.48 -18.09 7.26
CA TRP A 3 -12.59 -16.99 6.86
C TRP A 3 -12.00 -16.24 8.06
N GLU A 4 -12.85 -15.86 9.01
CA GLU A 4 -12.41 -15.16 10.22
C GLU A 4 -11.54 -16.05 11.12
N TRP A 5 -11.88 -17.34 11.23
CA TRP A 5 -11.07 -18.30 11.98
C TRP A 5 -9.68 -18.45 11.34
N ALA A 6 -9.61 -18.63 10.01
CA ALA A 6 -8.36 -18.79 9.28
C ALA A 6 -7.48 -17.54 9.40
N HIS A 7 -8.06 -16.35 9.27
CA HIS A 7 -7.34 -15.09 9.43
C HIS A 7 -6.75 -14.94 10.85
N ARG A 8 -7.50 -15.30 11.90
CA ARG A 8 -7.03 -15.26 13.29
C ARG A 8 -5.93 -16.28 13.55
N LEU A 9 -6.08 -17.51 13.04
CA LEU A 9 -5.05 -18.54 13.15
C LEU A 9 -3.76 -18.09 12.44
N LEU A 10 -3.88 -17.56 11.23
CA LEU A 10 -2.76 -17.04 10.45
C LEU A 10 -2.06 -15.90 11.19
N GLY A 11 -2.81 -14.95 11.77
CA GLY A 11 -2.24 -13.86 12.56
C GLY A 11 -1.38 -14.34 13.74
N ARG A 12 -1.79 -15.41 14.42
CA ARG A 12 -0.99 -16.04 15.50
C ARG A 12 0.21 -16.80 14.95
N ALA A 13 0.03 -17.54 13.85
CA ALA A 13 1.07 -18.35 13.24
C ALA A 13 2.19 -17.50 12.65
N ILE A 14 1.88 -16.36 12.01
CA ILE A 14 2.88 -15.45 11.41
C ILE A 14 3.91 -15.00 12.45
N GLY A 15 3.48 -14.69 13.68
CA GLY A 15 4.39 -14.32 14.75
C GLY A 15 5.44 -15.41 15.02
N ALA A 16 5.02 -16.67 15.11
CA ALA A 16 5.93 -17.81 15.30
C ALA A 16 6.80 -18.08 14.06
N VAL A 17 6.21 -18.03 12.86
CA VAL A 17 6.92 -18.24 11.58
C VAL A 17 7.99 -17.19 11.34
N PHE A 18 7.82 -15.97 11.84
CA PHE A 18 8.86 -14.94 11.77
C PHE A 18 9.87 -15.04 12.93
N ALA A 19 9.39 -15.20 14.17
CA ALA A 19 10.24 -15.17 15.35
C ALA A 19 11.19 -16.37 15.46
N LEU A 20 10.72 -17.59 15.16
CA LEU A 20 11.53 -18.80 15.32
C LEU A 20 12.75 -18.80 14.38
N PRO A 21 12.61 -18.60 13.04
CA PRO A 21 13.77 -18.51 12.17
C PRO A 21 14.69 -17.35 12.54
N PHE A 22 14.13 -16.20 12.94
CA PHE A 22 14.93 -15.05 13.35
C PHE A 22 15.83 -15.38 14.55
N VAL A 23 15.29 -16.01 15.60
CA VAL A 23 16.06 -16.44 16.78
C VAL A 23 17.10 -17.49 16.40
N VAL A 24 16.74 -18.48 15.59
CA VAL A 24 17.68 -19.52 15.13
C VAL A 24 18.86 -18.91 14.37
N PHE A 25 18.60 -18.06 13.37
CA PHE A 25 19.68 -17.43 12.61
C PHE A 25 20.50 -16.44 13.44
N LEU A 26 19.91 -15.82 14.46
CA LEU A 26 20.62 -14.96 15.41
C LEU A 26 21.58 -15.79 16.28
N LEU A 27 21.13 -16.91 16.85
CA LEU A 27 21.95 -17.81 17.65
C LEU A 27 23.10 -18.43 16.84
N LEU A 28 22.82 -18.79 15.58
CA LEU A 28 23.81 -19.33 14.66
C LEU A 28 24.75 -18.25 14.07
N ARG A 29 24.55 -16.97 14.40
CA ARG A 29 25.32 -15.82 13.87
C ARG A 29 25.34 -15.75 12.33
N GLN A 30 24.27 -16.19 11.68
CA GLN A 30 24.15 -16.21 10.22
C GLN A 30 23.55 -14.92 9.65
N LEU A 31 23.11 -13.98 10.50
CA LEU A 31 22.54 -12.71 10.08
C LEU A 31 23.59 -11.58 10.12
N PRO A 32 23.74 -10.81 9.03
CA PRO A 32 24.51 -9.57 9.09
C PRO A 32 23.81 -8.58 10.03
N ARG A 33 24.61 -7.79 10.78
CA ARG A 33 24.12 -6.87 11.83
C ARG A 33 23.00 -5.95 11.36
N ARG A 34 23.03 -5.50 10.09
CA ARG A 34 21.98 -4.68 9.47
C ARG A 34 20.62 -5.38 9.44
N LEU A 35 20.59 -6.68 9.13
CA LEU A 35 19.36 -7.47 9.06
C LEU A 35 18.87 -7.82 10.47
N VAL A 36 19.78 -8.01 11.43
CA VAL A 36 19.40 -8.21 12.84
C VAL A 36 18.54 -7.05 13.35
N VAL A 37 18.99 -5.81 13.15
CA VAL A 37 18.23 -4.61 13.58
C VAL A 37 16.90 -4.51 12.84
N ARG A 38 16.88 -4.70 11.51
CA ARG A 38 15.64 -4.66 10.71
C ARG A 38 14.64 -5.72 11.16
N CYS A 39 15.07 -6.97 11.33
CA CYS A 39 14.22 -8.06 11.79
C CYS A 39 13.71 -7.84 13.22
N ALA A 40 14.54 -7.33 14.12
CA ALA A 40 14.10 -6.98 15.48
C ALA A 40 13.02 -5.88 15.47
N VAL A 41 13.20 -4.83 14.65
CA VAL A 41 12.17 -3.79 14.48
C VAL A 41 10.89 -4.39 13.89
N LEU A 42 10.97 -5.22 12.84
CA LEU A 42 9.80 -5.87 12.25
C LEU A 42 9.07 -6.80 13.22
N LEU A 43 9.81 -7.54 14.08
CA LEU A 43 9.23 -8.35 15.13
C LEU A 43 8.49 -7.48 16.16
N GLY A 44 9.10 -6.36 16.58
CA GLY A 44 8.48 -5.39 17.48
C GLY A 44 7.21 -4.76 16.89
N LEU A 45 7.24 -4.38 15.60
CA LEU A 45 6.07 -3.90 14.87
C LEU A 45 5.00 -4.99 14.74
N GLY A 46 5.37 -6.25 14.54
CA GLY A 46 4.45 -7.38 14.56
C GLY A 46 3.78 -7.59 15.92
N GLY A 47 4.52 -7.42 17.02
CA GLY A 47 3.95 -7.38 18.37
C GLY A 47 2.96 -6.23 18.54
N LEU A 48 3.33 -5.03 18.09
CA LEU A 48 2.46 -3.86 18.09
C LEU A 48 1.20 -4.08 17.24
N GLN A 49 1.30 -4.76 16.09
CA GLN A 49 0.15 -5.16 15.26
C GLN A 49 -0.84 -6.01 16.07
N GLY A 50 -0.33 -6.96 16.86
CA GLY A 50 -1.14 -7.75 17.78
C GLY A 50 -1.83 -6.90 18.85
N LEU A 51 -1.12 -5.94 19.45
CA LEU A 51 -1.68 -5.00 20.44
C LEU A 51 -2.77 -4.11 19.83
N ILE A 52 -2.55 -3.57 18.63
CA ILE A 52 -3.57 -2.78 17.91
C ILE A 52 -4.77 -3.66 17.55
N GLY A 53 -4.55 -4.90 17.14
CA GLY A 53 -5.63 -5.86 16.88
C GLY A 53 -6.47 -6.16 18.12
N TRP A 54 -5.83 -6.27 19.29
CA TRP A 54 -6.54 -6.35 20.56
C TRP A 54 -7.32 -5.07 20.87
N TRP A 55 -6.71 -3.89 20.67
CA TRP A 55 -7.36 -2.60 20.87
C TRP A 55 -8.61 -2.41 19.99
N MET A 56 -8.57 -2.87 18.73
CA MET A 56 -9.73 -2.85 17.83
C MET A 56 -10.96 -3.58 18.40
N VAL A 57 -10.75 -4.67 19.14
CA VAL A 57 -11.83 -5.51 19.69
C VAL A 57 -12.17 -5.14 21.13
N SER A 58 -11.23 -4.52 21.87
CA SER A 58 -11.36 -4.20 23.29
C SER A 58 -12.55 -3.26 23.63
N SER A 59 -12.94 -2.35 22.74
CA SER A 59 -14.12 -1.48 22.95
C SER A 59 -15.44 -2.12 22.52
N GLY A 60 -15.40 -3.30 21.89
CA GLY A 60 -16.58 -4.04 21.46
C GLY A 60 -17.35 -4.71 22.60
N LEU A 61 -16.80 -4.65 23.82
CA LEU A 61 -17.30 -5.35 25.01
C LEU A 61 -18.18 -4.49 25.92
N SER A 62 -18.40 -3.20 25.62
CA SER A 62 -19.23 -2.33 26.48
C SER A 62 -20.19 -1.35 25.77
N GLU A 63 -19.93 -0.87 24.54
CA GLU A 63 -20.80 0.20 23.96
C GLU A 63 -21.10 0.14 22.44
N ARG A 64 -20.32 -0.58 21.61
CA ARG A 64 -20.58 -0.70 20.14
C ARG A 64 -20.15 -2.06 19.58
N VAL A 65 -20.98 -2.66 18.72
CA VAL A 65 -20.68 -3.94 18.06
C VAL A 65 -19.72 -3.77 16.86
N ASP A 66 -19.67 -2.57 16.26
CA ASP A 66 -18.82 -2.26 15.11
C ASP A 66 -17.51 -1.56 15.52
N VAL A 67 -16.39 -1.95 14.88
CA VAL A 67 -15.07 -1.33 15.07
C VAL A 67 -15.04 0.05 14.41
N ALA A 68 -14.56 1.07 15.13
CA ALA A 68 -14.51 2.42 14.59
C ALA A 68 -13.55 2.51 13.36
N PRO A 69 -13.91 3.26 12.30
CA PRO A 69 -13.15 3.30 11.04
C PRO A 69 -11.67 3.62 11.20
N GLU A 70 -11.35 4.54 12.11
CA GLU A 70 -9.99 4.96 12.42
C GLU A 70 -9.15 3.82 13.01
N ARG A 71 -9.73 2.95 13.84
CA ARG A 71 -9.00 1.81 14.42
C ARG A 71 -8.67 0.76 13.37
N LEU A 72 -9.63 0.50 12.48
CA LEU A 72 -9.41 -0.38 11.34
C LEU A 72 -8.33 0.17 10.41
N ALA A 73 -8.39 1.46 10.08
CA ALA A 73 -7.39 2.11 9.24
C ALA A 73 -5.99 2.08 9.87
N VAL A 74 -5.88 2.29 11.19
CA VAL A 74 -4.60 2.20 11.92
C VAL A 74 -4.03 0.77 11.88
N HIS A 75 -4.85 -0.24 12.14
CA HIS A 75 -4.41 -1.64 12.09
C HIS A 75 -4.00 -2.07 10.68
N LEU A 76 -4.79 -1.71 9.67
CA LEU A 76 -4.47 -1.95 8.27
C LEU A 76 -3.17 -1.22 7.89
N GLY A 77 -3.02 0.05 8.27
CA GLY A 77 -1.84 0.85 7.98
C GLY A 77 -0.57 0.23 8.55
N LEU A 78 -0.58 -0.21 9.80
CA LEU A 78 0.56 -0.88 10.40
C LEU A 78 0.84 -2.25 9.74
N ALA A 79 -0.19 -3.03 9.40
CA ALA A 79 -0.01 -4.27 8.63
C ALA A 79 0.69 -4.02 7.29
N LEU A 80 0.25 -2.99 6.56
CA LEU A 80 0.83 -2.62 5.27
C LEU A 80 2.27 -2.09 5.41
N LEU A 81 2.58 -1.34 6.47
CA LEU A 81 3.95 -0.91 6.78
C LEU A 81 4.87 -2.11 7.04
N ILE A 82 4.40 -3.07 7.85
CA ILE A 82 5.14 -4.32 8.10
C ILE A 82 5.33 -5.09 6.80
N PHE A 83 4.28 -5.20 5.98
CA PHE A 83 4.33 -5.90 4.70
C PHE A 83 5.36 -5.30 3.73
N MET A 84 5.37 -3.97 3.55
CA MET A 84 6.41 -3.30 2.77
C MET A 84 7.81 -3.55 3.36
N GLY A 85 7.94 -3.46 4.68
CA GLY A 85 9.21 -3.71 5.38
C GLY A 85 9.72 -5.14 5.21
N LEU A 86 8.82 -6.14 5.19
CA LEU A 86 9.13 -7.54 4.93
C LEU A 86 9.62 -7.74 3.50
N ILE A 87 8.92 -7.18 2.50
CA ILE A 87 9.35 -7.22 1.09
C ILE A 87 10.74 -6.61 0.95
N TRP A 88 10.93 -5.39 1.50
CA TRP A 88 12.20 -4.69 1.42
C TRP A 88 13.33 -5.48 2.09
N THR A 89 13.09 -6.01 3.27
CA THR A 89 14.08 -6.79 4.03
C THR A 89 14.42 -8.10 3.34
N GLY A 90 13.43 -8.79 2.76
CA GLY A 90 13.64 -10.00 1.97
C GLY A 90 14.48 -9.75 0.73
N LEU A 91 14.20 -8.68 -0.03
CA LEU A 91 14.99 -8.30 -1.21
C LEU A 91 16.43 -7.96 -0.84
N GLU A 92 16.66 -7.28 0.29
CA GLU A 92 17.98 -6.92 0.79
C GLU A 92 18.77 -8.12 1.34
N ALA A 93 18.08 -9.11 1.91
CA ALA A 93 18.68 -10.37 2.32
C ALA A 93 19.11 -11.19 1.10
N TRP A 94 18.28 -11.20 0.04
CA TRP A 94 18.55 -11.94 -1.19
C TRP A 94 19.67 -11.33 -2.04
N ASN A 95 19.70 -9.99 -2.17
CA ASN A 95 20.57 -9.29 -3.12
C ASN A 95 21.79 -8.62 -2.48
N GLY A 96 21.95 -8.74 -1.16
CA GLY A 96 23.05 -8.11 -0.44
C GLY A 96 23.03 -6.57 -0.46
N GLU A 97 24.13 -5.97 0.00
CA GLU A 97 24.30 -4.51 0.01
C GLU A 97 24.48 -3.96 -1.41
N SER A 98 23.79 -2.86 -1.71
CA SER A 98 24.00 -2.11 -2.96
C SER A 98 25.05 -1.01 -2.73
N HIS A 99 26.03 -0.93 -3.63
CA HIS A 99 26.99 0.17 -3.71
C HIS A 99 26.56 1.27 -4.71
N SER A 100 25.40 1.12 -5.35
CA SER A 100 24.92 2.04 -6.39
C SER A 100 24.09 3.18 -5.80
N ARG A 101 24.38 4.42 -6.23
CA ARG A 101 23.56 5.60 -5.94
C ARG A 101 22.61 5.88 -7.11
N SER A 102 21.32 5.80 -6.84
CA SER A 102 20.25 6.17 -7.79
C SER A 102 20.25 7.67 -8.11
N PRO A 103 19.82 8.08 -9.32
CA PRO A 103 19.46 9.48 -9.58
C PRO A 103 18.42 9.97 -8.57
N ALA A 104 18.74 11.04 -7.84
CA ALA A 104 17.92 11.54 -6.73
C ALA A 104 16.45 11.81 -7.14
N ASP A 105 16.22 12.33 -8.34
CA ASP A 105 14.89 12.72 -8.82
C ASP A 105 13.96 11.53 -9.06
N TRP A 106 14.49 10.44 -9.62
CA TRP A 106 13.68 9.25 -9.90
C TRP A 106 13.31 8.50 -8.63
N SER A 107 14.24 8.44 -7.68
CA SER A 107 14.00 7.86 -6.35
C SER A 107 12.91 8.63 -5.58
N ARG A 108 12.81 9.96 -5.78
CA ARG A 108 11.74 10.78 -5.23
C ARG A 108 10.40 10.46 -5.87
N GLY A 109 10.34 10.39 -7.20
CA GLY A 109 9.10 10.03 -7.92
C GLY A 109 8.53 8.67 -7.49
N ALA A 110 9.38 7.64 -7.44
CA ALA A 110 8.98 6.31 -6.99
C ALA A 110 8.54 6.30 -5.50
N ALA A 111 9.18 7.09 -4.64
CA ALA A 111 8.80 7.19 -3.23
C ALA A 111 7.47 7.93 -3.03
N VAL A 112 7.22 8.99 -3.80
CA VAL A 112 5.92 9.70 -3.82
C VAL A 112 4.82 8.76 -4.30
N LEU A 113 5.06 7.98 -5.36
CA LEU A 113 4.10 7.01 -5.85
C LEU A 113 3.78 5.94 -4.79
N LEU A 114 4.79 5.36 -4.15
CA LEU A 114 4.60 4.40 -3.06
C LEU A 114 3.77 5.01 -1.91
N GLY A 115 4.11 6.23 -1.49
CA GLY A 115 3.37 6.96 -0.46
C GLY A 115 1.90 7.20 -0.86
N ALA A 116 1.65 7.57 -2.12
CA ALA A 116 0.30 7.80 -2.63
C ALA A 116 -0.53 6.51 -2.70
N VAL A 117 0.07 5.38 -3.07
CA VAL A 117 -0.57 4.04 -3.00
C VAL A 117 -0.88 3.68 -1.55
N PHE A 118 0.04 3.92 -0.62
CA PHE A 118 -0.18 3.67 0.81
C PHE A 118 -1.35 4.49 1.35
N VAL A 119 -1.43 5.79 1.03
CA VAL A 119 -2.57 6.65 1.38
C VAL A 119 -3.87 6.13 0.78
N GLN A 120 -3.86 5.70 -0.49
CA GLN A 120 -5.04 5.10 -1.12
C GLN A 120 -5.56 3.86 -0.37
N CYS A 121 -4.65 3.03 0.13
CA CYS A 121 -4.99 1.87 0.94
C CYS A 121 -5.63 2.28 2.28
N LEU A 122 -5.12 3.34 2.94
CA LEU A 122 -5.72 3.86 4.17
C LEU A 122 -7.13 4.41 3.94
N LEU A 123 -7.33 5.18 2.85
CA LEU A 123 -8.66 5.66 2.44
C LEU A 123 -9.60 4.49 2.17
N GLY A 124 -9.12 3.41 1.54
CA GLY A 124 -9.89 2.18 1.35
C GLY A 124 -10.25 1.48 2.66
N GLY A 125 -9.34 1.52 3.65
CA GLY A 125 -9.59 1.05 5.02
C GLY A 125 -10.71 1.85 5.71
N LEU A 126 -10.74 3.17 5.53
CA LEU A 126 -11.83 4.03 6.03
C LEU A 126 -13.16 3.69 5.35
N VAL A 127 -13.17 3.47 4.02
CA VAL A 127 -14.38 3.05 3.29
C VAL A 127 -14.93 1.74 3.84
N ALA A 128 -14.06 0.74 4.06
CA ALA A 128 -14.45 -0.54 4.63
C ALA A 128 -14.97 -0.40 6.08
N GLY A 129 -14.26 0.37 6.92
CA GLY A 129 -14.62 0.56 8.32
C GLY A 129 -15.91 1.35 8.51
N ALA A 130 -16.13 2.37 7.69
CA ALA A 130 -17.36 3.17 7.71
C ALA A 130 -18.53 2.49 6.99
N LYS A 131 -18.32 1.31 6.36
CA LYS A 131 -19.30 0.65 5.48
C LYS A 131 -19.76 1.58 4.35
N ALA A 132 -18.90 2.49 3.90
CA ALA A 132 -19.24 3.54 2.94
C ALA A 132 -19.43 3.00 1.51
N GLY A 133 -18.92 1.79 1.21
CA GLY A 133 -19.11 1.13 -0.09
C GLY A 133 -20.56 0.76 -0.42
N PHE A 134 -21.48 0.83 0.55
CA PHE A 134 -22.90 0.54 0.37
C PHE A 134 -23.77 1.78 0.12
N VAL A 135 -23.21 3.00 0.23
CA VAL A 135 -24.01 4.24 0.17
C VAL A 135 -24.32 4.62 -1.27
N TYR A 136 -23.28 4.84 -2.07
CA TYR A 136 -23.42 5.17 -3.49
C TYR A 136 -22.79 4.05 -4.31
N THR A 137 -23.60 3.25 -5.00
CA THR A 137 -23.13 2.10 -5.81
C THR A 137 -23.09 2.39 -7.31
N ASP A 138 -23.34 3.63 -7.72
CA ASP A 138 -23.11 4.10 -9.08
C ASP A 138 -21.68 4.66 -9.25
N TRP A 139 -21.23 4.68 -10.50
CA TRP A 139 -19.94 5.22 -10.93
C TRP A 139 -20.06 5.77 -12.36
N PRO A 140 -19.45 6.92 -12.70
CA PRO A 140 -18.57 7.76 -11.87
C PRO A 140 -19.32 8.68 -10.88
N LEU A 141 -20.64 8.79 -11.02
CA LEU A 141 -21.50 9.61 -10.17
C LEU A 141 -21.71 8.97 -8.79
N MET A 142 -22.35 9.74 -7.91
CA MET A 142 -22.78 9.36 -6.56
C MET A 142 -24.26 9.73 -6.42
N ASN A 143 -25.14 8.77 -6.69
CA ASN A 143 -26.58 8.92 -6.86
C ASN A 143 -26.96 10.03 -7.86
N GLY A 144 -26.32 10.01 -9.04
CA GLY A 144 -26.58 10.98 -10.11
C GLY A 144 -25.88 12.35 -9.96
N ALA A 145 -25.15 12.59 -8.86
CA ALA A 145 -24.36 13.81 -8.65
C ALA A 145 -22.85 13.55 -8.71
N LEU A 146 -22.05 14.54 -9.09
CA LEU A 146 -20.57 14.44 -9.04
C LEU A 146 -20.02 14.65 -7.63
N LEU A 147 -20.63 15.55 -6.88
CA LEU A 147 -20.31 15.81 -5.47
C LEU A 147 -21.42 15.19 -4.63
N PRO A 148 -21.09 14.36 -3.64
CA PRO A 148 -22.12 13.83 -2.78
C PRO A 148 -22.58 14.89 -1.75
N PRO A 149 -23.80 14.76 -1.22
CA PRO A 149 -24.18 15.51 -0.03
C PRO A 149 -23.32 15.06 1.15
N VAL A 150 -22.74 16.02 1.88
CA VAL A 150 -21.87 15.78 3.04
C VAL A 150 -22.49 16.42 4.27
N GLU A 151 -22.57 15.67 5.37
CA GLU A 151 -23.05 16.16 6.66
C GLU A 151 -21.93 16.84 7.44
N TRP A 152 -21.85 18.17 7.35
CA TRP A 152 -20.78 18.96 7.95
C TRP A 152 -20.98 19.28 9.43
N SER A 153 -22.06 18.84 10.08
CA SER A 153 -22.30 19.09 11.52
C SER A 153 -21.17 18.64 12.45
N ARG A 154 -20.31 17.71 12.01
CA ARG A 154 -19.13 17.24 12.75
C ARG A 154 -17.81 17.95 12.37
N GLY A 155 -17.86 18.98 11.53
CA GLY A 155 -16.70 19.69 11.04
C GLY A 155 -15.68 18.75 10.36
N GLY A 156 -14.40 18.89 10.73
CA GLY A 156 -13.31 18.08 10.16
C GLY A 156 -13.44 16.57 10.39
N LEU A 157 -14.20 16.13 11.40
CA LEU A 157 -14.45 14.70 11.63
C LEU A 157 -15.31 14.05 10.52
N ALA A 158 -15.98 14.84 9.68
CA ALA A 158 -16.68 14.33 8.51
C ALA A 158 -15.74 13.54 7.58
N PHE A 159 -14.46 13.89 7.47
CA PHE A 159 -13.49 13.16 6.64
C PHE A 159 -13.26 11.70 7.08
N LEU A 160 -13.61 11.37 8.32
CA LEU A 160 -13.44 10.02 8.89
C LEU A 160 -14.77 9.29 9.10
N HIS A 161 -15.86 10.04 9.31
CA HIS A 161 -17.13 9.48 9.78
C HIS A 161 -18.33 9.73 8.85
N ASP A 162 -18.24 10.68 7.91
CA ASP A 162 -19.27 10.87 6.91
C ASP A 162 -19.02 9.88 5.75
N GLN A 163 -19.95 8.94 5.55
CA GLN A 163 -19.76 7.86 4.59
C GLN A 163 -19.63 8.37 3.15
N ALA A 164 -20.37 9.43 2.82
CA ALA A 164 -20.37 10.04 1.51
C ALA A 164 -19.00 10.67 1.20
N LEU A 165 -18.48 11.46 2.13
CA LEU A 165 -17.18 12.12 2.03
C LEU A 165 -16.02 11.11 2.03
N VAL A 166 -16.06 10.10 2.90
CA VAL A 166 -15.05 9.03 2.94
C VAL A 166 -14.99 8.30 1.59
N GLN A 167 -16.14 7.94 1.03
CA GLN A 167 -16.22 7.26 -0.27
C GLN A 167 -15.72 8.16 -1.40
N PHE A 168 -16.14 9.44 -1.41
CA PHE A 168 -15.71 10.41 -2.42
C PHE A 168 -14.20 10.63 -2.41
N ASN A 169 -13.59 10.83 -1.23
CA ASN A 169 -12.16 11.04 -1.09
C ASN A 169 -11.36 9.83 -1.60
N HIS A 170 -11.82 8.61 -1.32
CA HIS A 170 -11.19 7.39 -1.85
C HIS A 170 -11.24 7.32 -3.39
N ARG A 171 -12.35 7.73 -4.01
CA ARG A 171 -12.49 7.78 -5.48
C ARG A 171 -11.62 8.88 -6.08
N LEU A 172 -11.65 10.08 -5.51
CA LEU A 172 -10.90 11.23 -6.00
C LEU A 172 -9.38 10.97 -5.95
N TRP A 173 -8.89 10.42 -4.84
CA TRP A 173 -7.48 10.05 -4.72
C TRP A 173 -7.08 8.92 -5.69
N ALA A 174 -7.97 7.93 -5.93
CA ALA A 174 -7.74 6.91 -6.96
C ALA A 174 -7.53 7.51 -8.36
N TYR A 175 -8.34 8.50 -8.76
CA TYR A 175 -8.18 9.16 -10.06
C TYR A 175 -6.84 9.86 -10.17
N GLY A 176 -6.46 10.63 -9.14
CA GLY A 176 -5.14 11.26 -9.08
C GLY A 176 -4.00 10.23 -9.16
N LEU A 177 -4.15 9.10 -8.49
CA LEU A 177 -3.17 8.01 -8.50
C LEU A 177 -3.07 7.32 -9.87
N LEU A 178 -4.18 7.14 -10.60
CA LEU A 178 -4.16 6.59 -11.97
C LEU A 178 -3.43 7.53 -12.94
N ILE A 179 -3.72 8.83 -12.86
CA ILE A 179 -3.05 9.84 -13.69
C ILE A 179 -1.56 9.90 -13.34
N GLY A 180 -1.23 10.03 -12.06
CA GLY A 180 0.15 10.12 -11.57
C GLY A 180 0.96 8.85 -11.85
N GLY A 181 0.39 7.67 -11.63
CA GLY A 181 1.02 6.38 -11.91
C GLY A 181 1.26 6.15 -13.40
N THR A 182 0.32 6.55 -14.26
CA THR A 182 0.48 6.48 -15.72
C THR A 182 1.55 7.46 -16.20
N ALA A 183 1.51 8.71 -15.71
CA ALA A 183 2.52 9.72 -16.04
C ALA A 183 3.92 9.28 -15.58
N TYR A 184 4.03 8.66 -14.40
CA TYR A 184 5.26 8.06 -13.90
C TYR A 184 5.78 6.96 -14.86
N ALA A 185 4.93 6.00 -15.26
CA ALA A 185 5.33 4.94 -16.19
C ALA A 185 5.76 5.47 -17.56
N VAL A 186 5.05 6.45 -18.12
CA VAL A 186 5.43 7.10 -19.39
C VAL A 186 6.78 7.81 -19.27
N GLN A 187 7.04 8.52 -18.17
CA GLN A 187 8.34 9.15 -17.92
C GLN A 187 9.47 8.11 -17.79
N ALA A 188 9.22 7.01 -17.08
CA ALA A 188 10.17 5.89 -16.96
C ALA A 188 10.60 5.35 -18.33
N TRP A 189 9.63 5.21 -19.24
CA TRP A 189 9.84 4.75 -20.60
C TRP A 189 10.64 5.75 -21.45
N ARG A 190 10.23 7.03 -21.43
CA ARG A 190 10.88 8.10 -22.21
C ARG A 190 12.35 8.28 -21.84
N TRP A 191 12.70 8.10 -20.56
CA TRP A 191 14.07 8.27 -20.08
C TRP A 191 14.94 7.02 -20.23
N ARG A 192 14.43 5.94 -20.85
CA ARG A 192 15.16 4.69 -21.14
C ARG A 192 15.99 4.21 -19.95
N LEU A 193 15.41 4.27 -18.75
CA LEU A 193 16.06 3.83 -17.52
C LEU A 193 16.55 2.39 -17.73
N ALA A 194 17.82 2.15 -17.39
CA ALA A 194 18.58 0.95 -17.72
C ALA A 194 17.76 -0.35 -17.66
N GLU A 195 17.97 -1.21 -18.67
CA GLU A 195 17.41 -2.54 -18.90
C GLU A 195 16.62 -3.13 -17.72
N GLY A 196 15.30 -2.90 -17.71
CA GLY A 196 14.34 -3.49 -16.76
C GLY A 196 13.58 -2.50 -15.86
N LEU A 197 14.10 -1.30 -15.61
CA LEU A 197 13.44 -0.32 -14.72
C LEU A 197 12.13 0.23 -15.28
N GLY A 198 12.05 0.42 -16.60
CA GLY A 198 10.81 0.81 -17.27
C GLY A 198 9.71 -0.24 -17.12
N ALA A 199 10.06 -1.53 -17.19
CA ALA A 199 9.10 -2.63 -17.06
C ALA A 199 8.45 -2.64 -15.67
N SER A 200 9.23 -2.42 -14.60
CA SER A 200 8.69 -2.32 -13.24
C SER A 200 7.69 -1.17 -13.09
N ALA A 201 7.95 0.01 -13.69
CA ALA A 201 7.03 1.13 -13.65
C ALA A 201 5.71 0.82 -14.39
N PHE A 202 5.77 0.13 -15.52
CA PHE A 202 4.58 -0.35 -16.23
C PHE A 202 3.81 -1.42 -15.45
N VAL A 203 4.49 -2.31 -14.73
CA VAL A 203 3.83 -3.30 -13.85
C VAL A 203 3.01 -2.58 -12.77
N VAL A 204 3.57 -1.54 -12.13
CA VAL A 204 2.82 -0.75 -11.14
C VAL A 204 1.62 -0.06 -11.78
N ALA A 205 1.80 0.57 -12.95
CA ALA A 205 0.70 1.24 -13.65
C ALA A 205 -0.41 0.25 -14.08
N ALA A 206 -0.04 -0.92 -14.60
CA ALA A 206 -1.00 -1.97 -14.96
C ALA A 206 -1.75 -2.47 -13.72
N ALA A 207 -1.04 -2.70 -12.61
CA ALA A 207 -1.66 -3.10 -11.35
C ALA A 207 -2.62 -2.03 -10.82
N LEU A 208 -2.29 -0.73 -10.94
CA LEU A 208 -3.19 0.38 -10.59
C LEU A 208 -4.48 0.37 -11.42
N TRP A 209 -4.38 0.19 -12.74
CA TRP A 209 -5.55 0.13 -13.61
C TRP A 209 -6.43 -1.09 -13.31
N LEU A 210 -5.84 -2.27 -13.15
CA LEU A 210 -6.57 -3.48 -12.75
C LEU A 210 -7.24 -3.30 -11.40
N GLN A 211 -6.56 -2.67 -10.43
CA GLN A 211 -7.11 -2.37 -9.13
C GLN A 211 -8.28 -1.38 -9.20
N ALA A 212 -8.20 -0.35 -10.04
CA ALA A 212 -9.30 0.59 -10.24
C ALA A 212 -10.53 -0.09 -10.86
N LEU A 213 -10.33 -0.93 -11.88
CA LEU A 213 -11.41 -1.74 -12.48
C LEU A 213 -12.06 -2.67 -11.45
N LEU A 214 -11.25 -3.34 -10.63
CA LEU A 214 -11.73 -4.18 -9.54
C LEU A 214 -12.47 -3.38 -8.48
N GLY A 215 -12.04 -2.16 -8.17
CA GLY A 215 -12.71 -1.25 -7.23
C GLY A 215 -14.06 -0.79 -7.74
N ILE A 216 -14.14 -0.42 -9.03
CA ILE A 216 -15.40 -0.11 -9.70
C ILE A 216 -16.33 -1.33 -9.70
N ALA A 217 -15.82 -2.51 -10.06
CA ALA A 217 -16.60 -3.75 -10.02
C ALA A 217 -17.13 -4.06 -8.61
N THR A 218 -16.30 -3.89 -7.58
CA THR A 218 -16.69 -4.06 -6.17
C THR A 218 -17.83 -3.12 -5.80
N LEU A 219 -17.69 -1.86 -6.18
CA LEU A 219 -18.65 -0.80 -5.91
C LEU A 219 -20.02 -1.03 -6.57
N VAL A 220 -20.03 -1.26 -7.89
CA VAL A 220 -21.28 -1.38 -8.67
C VAL A 220 -22.08 -2.63 -8.35
N ASN A 221 -21.42 -3.64 -7.77
CA ASN A 221 -22.07 -4.86 -7.28
C ASN A 221 -22.45 -4.76 -5.79
N ALA A 222 -22.42 -3.57 -5.19
CA ALA A 222 -22.75 -3.32 -3.79
C ALA A 222 -21.84 -4.07 -2.78
N THR A 223 -20.53 -4.08 -3.04
CA THR A 223 -19.48 -4.58 -2.14
C THR A 223 -19.73 -6.02 -1.63
N PRO A 224 -19.96 -7.01 -2.51
CA PRO A 224 -20.10 -8.39 -2.05
C PRO A 224 -18.76 -8.85 -1.46
N LEU A 225 -18.82 -9.64 -0.40
CA LEU A 225 -17.65 -9.96 0.44
C LEU A 225 -16.42 -10.42 -0.36
N TRP A 226 -16.62 -11.26 -1.38
CA TRP A 226 -15.53 -11.78 -2.20
C TRP A 226 -14.86 -10.72 -3.08
N LEU A 227 -15.63 -9.77 -3.66
CA LEU A 227 -15.06 -8.64 -4.40
C LEU A 227 -14.36 -7.67 -3.46
N GLY A 228 -14.94 -7.38 -2.29
CA GLY A 228 -14.30 -6.57 -1.26
C GLY A 228 -12.95 -7.16 -0.82
N ALA A 229 -12.91 -8.47 -0.55
CA ALA A 229 -11.68 -9.17 -0.20
C ALA A 229 -10.67 -9.19 -1.36
N LEU A 230 -11.12 -9.45 -2.58
CA LEU A 230 -10.26 -9.44 -3.77
C LEU A 230 -9.68 -8.04 -4.01
N HIS A 231 -10.46 -6.99 -3.84
CA HIS A 231 -10.00 -5.61 -3.95
C HIS A 231 -8.97 -5.27 -2.85
N GLN A 232 -9.16 -5.69 -1.61
CA GLN A 232 -8.16 -5.52 -0.55
C GLN A 232 -6.85 -6.27 -0.86
N ALA A 233 -6.94 -7.51 -1.34
CA ALA A 233 -5.78 -8.28 -1.76
C ALA A 233 -5.05 -7.64 -2.94
N GLY A 234 -5.78 -7.16 -3.95
CA GLY A 234 -5.25 -6.42 -5.08
C GLY A 234 -4.54 -5.13 -4.65
N ALA A 235 -5.09 -4.39 -3.68
CA ALA A 235 -4.44 -3.20 -3.13
C ALA A 235 -3.09 -3.53 -2.48
N ALA A 236 -3.01 -4.64 -1.74
CA ALA A 236 -1.74 -5.12 -1.19
C ALA A 236 -0.74 -5.50 -2.29
N LEU A 237 -1.18 -6.11 -3.40
CA LEU A 237 -0.32 -6.40 -4.56
C LEU A 237 0.18 -5.14 -5.26
N VAL A 238 -0.66 -4.10 -5.41
CA VAL A 238 -0.23 -2.79 -5.92
C VAL A 238 0.85 -2.21 -5.00
N LEU A 239 0.65 -2.25 -3.68
CA LEU A 239 1.65 -1.78 -2.71
C LEU A 239 2.95 -2.57 -2.79
N ALA A 240 2.88 -3.90 -2.97
CA ALA A 240 4.04 -4.76 -3.16
C ALA A 240 4.84 -4.38 -4.42
N THR A 241 4.16 -4.26 -5.56
CA THR A 241 4.81 -3.87 -6.83
C THR A 241 5.41 -2.46 -6.75
N ALA A 242 4.74 -1.50 -6.11
CA ALA A 242 5.29 -0.16 -5.87
C ALA A 242 6.52 -0.18 -4.94
N THR A 243 6.52 -1.06 -3.93
CA THR A 243 7.67 -1.25 -3.02
C THR A 243 8.86 -1.82 -3.77
N VAL A 244 8.65 -2.87 -4.57
CA VAL A 244 9.67 -3.47 -5.44
C VAL A 244 10.20 -2.45 -6.44
N ASN A 245 9.31 -1.66 -7.05
CA ASN A 245 9.70 -0.60 -7.97
C ASN A 245 10.64 0.42 -7.31
N LEU A 246 10.27 0.97 -6.15
CA LEU A 246 11.13 1.88 -5.41
C LEU A 246 12.47 1.23 -5.04
N TRP A 247 12.46 -0.04 -4.63
CA TRP A 247 13.67 -0.78 -4.29
C TRP A 247 14.62 -0.90 -5.51
N LEU A 248 14.09 -1.31 -6.68
CA LEU A 248 14.85 -1.40 -7.93
C LEU A 248 15.42 -0.03 -8.33
N VAL A 249 14.59 1.01 -8.24
CA VAL A 249 14.97 2.39 -8.54
C VAL A 249 16.10 2.86 -7.63
N ARG A 250 16.06 2.58 -6.34
CA ARG A 250 17.13 2.99 -5.41
C ARG A 250 18.46 2.28 -5.67
N ARG A 251 18.43 1.12 -6.32
CA ARG A 251 19.63 0.32 -6.66
C ARG A 251 20.10 0.53 -8.10
N SER A 252 19.31 1.19 -8.94
CA SER A 252 19.73 1.52 -10.30
C SER A 252 20.91 2.50 -10.29
N GLN A 253 21.86 2.32 -11.20
CA GLN A 253 22.87 3.34 -11.48
C GLN A 253 22.30 4.38 -12.44
N ALA A 254 22.63 5.65 -12.20
CA ALA A 254 22.49 6.66 -13.23
C ALA A 254 23.34 6.23 -14.42
N ARG A 255 22.74 5.98 -15.60
CA ARG A 255 23.55 6.06 -16.82
C ARG A 255 24.05 7.51 -16.85
N LEU A 256 25.36 7.71 -16.72
CA LEU A 256 26.00 8.98 -17.07
C LEU A 256 25.66 9.24 -18.54
N PHE A 257 24.61 10.03 -18.78
CA PHE A 257 24.30 10.51 -20.11
C PHE A 257 25.33 11.58 -20.46
N THR A 258 26.50 11.18 -20.92
CA THR A 258 27.31 12.04 -21.79
C THR A 258 26.64 12.07 -23.16
N SER A 259 25.56 12.83 -23.25
CA SER A 259 25.11 13.39 -24.53
C SER A 259 24.90 14.89 -24.30
N GLY A 260 26.01 15.59 -24.05
CA GLY A 260 26.08 16.99 -24.44
C GLY A 260 25.83 17.09 -25.94
N PRO A 261 25.21 18.17 -26.44
CA PRO A 261 24.97 18.34 -27.86
C PRO A 261 26.29 18.15 -28.58
N ARG A 262 26.33 17.22 -29.55
CA ARG A 262 27.45 17.13 -30.48
C ARG A 262 27.57 18.50 -31.12
N SER A 263 28.55 19.29 -30.69
CA SER A 263 29.03 20.43 -31.45
C SER A 263 29.36 19.86 -32.83
N ARG A 264 28.55 20.20 -33.83
CA ARG A 264 28.92 20.06 -35.23
C ARG A 264 30.10 21.01 -35.42
N GLY A 265 31.30 20.48 -35.19
CA GLY A 265 32.55 21.14 -35.47
C GLY A 265 32.94 20.85 -36.90
N LEU A 266 32.97 21.94 -37.67
CA LEU A 266 33.63 22.17 -38.97
C LEU A 266 33.14 21.34 -40.16
#